data_AF-A0A933H3A6-F1
#
_entry.id   AF-A0A933H3A6-F1
#
_cell.length_a   1.000
_cell.length_b   1.000
_cell.length_c   1.000
_cell.angle_alpha   90.00
_cell.angle_beta   90.00
_cell.angle_gamma   90.00
#
_symmetry.space_group_name_H-M   'P 1'
#
loop_
_entity.id
_entity.type
_entity.pdbx_description
1 polymer ?
#
loop_
_entity_poly.entity_id
_entity_poly.type
_entity_poly.pdbx_seq_one_letter_code
_entity_poly.pdbx_strand_id
1 'polypeptide(L)' 'MKIALAQIDPTVGDFDGNRAKILAGAARAREAGTRLAVFLPFGRRSPAARPSTPCPGLLS' A
#
# COMPACT_ATOMS: atom_id res chain seq x y z
N MET A 1 -22.37 -11.46 7.59
CA MET A 1 -21.12 -10.80 8.05
C MET A 1 -20.59 -9.95 6.89
N LYS A 2 -20.15 -8.70 7.11
CA LYS A 2 -19.61 -7.82 6.05
C LYS A 2 -18.12 -7.60 6.24
N ILE A 3 -17.34 -7.74 5.16
CA ILE A 3 -15.89 -7.56 5.13
C ILE A 3 -15.56 -6.50 4.06
N ALA A 4 -14.71 -5.54 4.40
CA ALA A 4 -14.17 -4.57 3.47
C ALA A 4 -12.86 -5.08 2.87
N LEU A 5 -12.73 -4.97 1.55
CA LEU A 5 -11.47 -5.14 0.84
C LEU A 5 -10.90 -3.74 0.55
N ALA A 6 -9.91 -3.34 1.34
CA ALA A 6 -9.29 -2.02 1.25
C ALA A 6 -8.02 -2.10 0.40
N GLN A 7 -8.18 -1.90 -0.91
CA GLN A 7 -7.04 -1.81 -1.82
C GLN A 7 -6.32 -0.47 -1.62
N ILE A 8 -5.02 -0.53 -1.36
CA ILE A 8 -4.16 0.63 -1.20
C ILE A 8 -2.97 0.56 -2.14
N ASP A 9 -2.39 1.72 -2.44
CA ASP A 9 -1.15 1.86 -3.20
C ASP A 9 -0.03 2.25 -2.22
N PRO A 10 0.62 1.28 -1.56
CA PRO A 10 1.66 1.59 -0.58
C PRO A 10 2.95 2.02 -1.29
N THR A 11 3.71 2.92 -0.66
CA THR A 11 5.01 3.39 -1.16
C THR A 11 6.12 2.71 -0.35
N VAL A 12 7.08 2.08 -1.03
CA VAL A 12 8.21 1.40 -0.35
C VAL A 12 9.04 2.42 0.43
N GLY A 13 9.30 2.13 1.70
CA GLY A 13 10.08 3.01 2.59
C GLY A 13 9.28 4.12 3.28
N ASP A 14 8.03 4.38 2.87
CA ASP A 14 7.18 5.41 3.46
C ASP A 14 6.20 4.80 4.49
N PHE A 15 6.64 4.63 5.73
CA PHE A 15 5.80 4.06 6.79
C PHE A 15 4.66 4.98 7.20
N ASP A 16 4.89 6.29 7.27
CA ASP A 16 3.89 7.26 7.72
C ASP A 16 2.78 7.45 6.70
N GLY A 17 3.12 7.59 5.41
CA GLY A 17 2.13 7.69 4.34
C GLY A 17 1.33 6.39 4.19
N ASN A 18 1.97 5.23 4.35
CA ASN A 18 1.27 3.94 4.31
C ASN A 18 0.34 3.76 5.52
N ARG A 19 0.78 4.18 6.73
CA ARG A 19 -0.04 4.19 7.93
C ARG A 19 -1.27 5.07 7.74
N ALA A 20 -1.12 6.27 7.18
CA ALA A 20 -2.24 7.17 6.89
C ALA A 20 -3.26 6.52 5.93
N LYS A 21 -2.79 5.85 4.87
CA LYS A 21 -3.65 5.11 3.92
C LYS A 21 -4.45 3.99 4.61
N ILE A 22 -3.81 3.22 5.50
CA ILE A 22 -4.46 2.15 6.28
C ILE A 22 -5.55 2.74 7.19
N LEU A 23 -5.25 3.80 7.94
CA LEU A 23 -6.20 4.44 8.85
C LEU A 23 -7.42 5.01 8.10
N ALA A 24 -7.21 5.65 6.95
CA ALA A 24 -8.28 6.14 6.10
C ALA A 24 -9.15 5.00 5.51
N GLY A 25 -8.55 3.86 5.18
CA GLY A 25 -9.28 2.67 4.74
C GLY A 25 -10.11 2.05 5.88
N ALA A 26 -9.55 1.96 7.08
CA ALA A 26 -10.25 1.44 8.25
C ALA A 26 -11.44 2.32 8.66
N ALA A 27 -11.30 3.64 8.59
CA ALA A 27 -12.39 4.58 8.85
C ALA A 27 -13.57 4.35 7.89
N ARG A 28 -13.30 4.27 6.58
CA ARG A 28 -14.32 3.97 5.56
C ARG A 28 -14.97 2.60 5.76
N ALA A 29 -14.19 1.59 6.13
CA ALA A 29 -14.71 0.25 6.40
C ALA A 29 -15.66 0.23 7.61
N ARG A 30 -15.36 1.04 8.64
CA ARG A 30 -16.23 1.22 9.82
C ARG A 30 -17.52 1.94 9.44
N GLU A 31 -17.44 3.01 8.65
CA GLU A 31 -18.60 3.75 8.13
C GLU A 31 -19.52 2.86 7.29
N ALA A 32 -18.94 1.92 6.52
CA ALA A 32 -19.69 0.93 5.74
C ALA A 32 -20.31 -0.21 6.59
N GLY A 33 -20.12 -0.20 7.92
CA GLY A 33 -20.66 -1.20 8.83
C GLY A 33 -20.00 -2.57 8.69
N THR A 34 -18.75 -2.62 8.25
CA THR A 34 -17.97 -3.87 8.17
C THR A 34 -17.28 -4.16 9.51
N ARG A 35 -17.08 -5.46 9.81
CA ARG A 35 -16.38 -5.89 11.04
C ARG A 35 -14.91 -6.23 10.82
N LEU A 36 -14.47 -6.28 9.56
CA LEU A 36 -13.11 -6.61 9.17
C LEU A 36 -12.76 -5.87 7.88
N ALA A 37 -11.57 -5.27 7.84
CA ALA A 37 -10.98 -4.69 6.64
C ALA A 37 -9.67 -5.42 6.32
N VAL A 38 -9.51 -5.90 5.10
CA VAL A 38 -8.30 -6.55 4.61
C VAL A 38 -7.58 -5.60 3.65
N PHE A 39 -6.30 -5.36 3.90
CA PHE A 39 -5.47 -4.47 3.10
C PHE A 39 -4.57 -5.27 2.16
N LEU A 40 -4.60 -4.91 0.88
CA LEU A 40 -3.87 -5.60 -0.16
C LEU A 40 -3.03 -4.58 -0.95
N PRO A 41 -1.75 -4.86 -1.23
CA PRO A 41 -0.97 -4.01 -2.12
C PRO A 41 -1.51 -4.11 -3.54
N PHE A 42 -1.72 -2.96 -4.19
CA PHE A 42 -1.97 -2.93 -5.62
C PHE A 42 -0.66 -3.05 -6.41
N GLY A 43 -0.54 -4.05 -7.27
CA GLY A 43 0.57 -4.16 -8.21
C GLY A 43 0.28 -3.41 -9.51
N ARG A 44 0.65 -2.13 -9.63
CA ARG A 44 0.82 -1.54 -10.98
C ARG A 44 2.16 -2.00 -11.55
N ARG A 45 2.13 -2.59 -12.75
CA ARG A 45 3.21 -2.34 -13.72
C ARG A 45 3.07 -0.87 -14.14
N SER A 46 3.91 0.01 -13.63
CA SER A 46 4.05 1.39 -14.14
C SER A 46 5.47 1.57 -14.68
N PRO A 47 5.67 2.09 -15.91
CA PRO A 47 6.98 2.26 -16.54
C PRO A 47 7.82 3.38 -15.92
N ALA A 48 7.32 4.05 -14.88
CA ALA A 48 7.95 5.22 -14.26
C ALA A 48 8.84 4.89 -13.05
N ALA A 49 9.32 3.65 -12.92
CA ALA A 49 10.46 3.35 -12.06
C ALA A 49 11.71 3.96 -12.73
N ARG A 50 12.01 5.22 -12.43
CA ARG A 50 13.32 5.81 -12.75
C ARG A 50 14.41 4.98 -12.08
N PRO A 51 15.59 4.88 -12.72
CA PRO A 51 16.58 3.88 -12.39
C PRO A 51 17.08 4.11 -10.97
N SER A 52 17.05 3.05 -10.17
CA SER A 52 17.83 2.96 -8.94
C SER A 52 19.28 3.30 -9.27
N THR A 53 19.87 4.23 -8.54
CA THR A 53 21.32 4.35 -8.43
C THR A 53 21.89 2.93 -8.23
N PRO A 54 22.82 2.45 -9.08
CA PRO A 54 23.31 1.09 -8.92
C PRO A 54 24.06 1.01 -7.59
N CYS A 55 23.73 0.01 -6.78
CA CYS A 55 24.50 -0.35 -5.60
C CYS A 55 25.97 -0.55 -6.04
N PRO A 56 26.96 0.13 -5.43
CA PRO A 56 28.35 0.14 -5.90
C PRO A 56 29.12 -1.15 -5.56
N GLY A 57 28.54 -2.32 -5.78
CA GLY A 57 29.15 -3.60 -5.38
C GLY A 57 28.69 -4.84 -6.13
N LEU A 58 27.97 -4.74 -7.25
CA LEU A 58 27.52 -5.89 -8.02
C LEU A 58 28.09 -5.91 -9.45
N LEU A 59 29.41 -5.78 -9.57
CA LEU A 59 30.19 -6.23 -10.73
C LEU A 59 31.50 -6.83 -10.21
N SER A 60 31.46 -8.12 -9.88
CA SER A 60 32.60 -9.06 -9.84
C SER A 60 32.05 -10.46 -10.02
#